data_AF-A0A060PSG3-F1
#
_entry.id   AF-A0A060PSG3-F1
#
_cell.length_a   1.000
_cell.length_b   1.000
_cell.length_c   1.000
_cell.angle_alpha   90.00
_cell.angle_beta   90.00
_cell.angle_gamma   90.00
#
_symmetry.space_group_name_H-M   'P 1'
#
loop_
_entity.id
_entity.type
_entity.pdbx_description
1 polymer ?
#
loop_
_entity_poly.entity_id
_entity_poly.type
_entity_poly.pdbx_seq_one_letter_code
_entity_poly.pdbx_strand_id
1 'polypeptide(L)'
;MIEVSEILSKVRARLNDRNMDNCMFSDSVLIDSLNQAILNLTLEFRLNRQLVRQVLDAENPFLKIYNLLGIESAKFNTKELKERTNIMKDNGALELLILGDKLSVTPFKDGELEVVYFPSYCPCGFQRS
;
A
#
# COMPACT_ATOMS: atom_id res chain seq x y z
N MET A 1 0.64 22.47 3.64
CA MET A 1 0.47 21.73 4.90
C MET A 1 -0.97 21.91 5.30
N ILE A 2 -1.76 20.83 5.45
CA ILE A 2 -3.17 20.98 5.82
C ILE A 2 -3.20 21.42 7.29
N GLU A 3 -3.81 22.57 7.58
CA GLU A 3 -3.89 23.05 8.95
C GLU A 3 -4.94 22.25 9.74
N VAL A 4 -4.65 21.99 11.01
CA VAL A 4 -5.56 21.25 11.91
C VAL A 4 -6.91 21.96 12.05
N SER A 5 -6.88 23.30 12.06
CA SER A 5 -8.08 24.17 12.03
C SER A 5 -8.98 23.91 10.82
N GLU A 6 -8.39 23.69 9.64
CA GLU A 6 -9.13 23.41 8.41
C GLU A 6 -9.83 22.04 8.49
N ILE A 7 -9.15 21.04 9.05
CA ILE A 7 -9.73 19.71 9.27
C ILE A 7 -10.89 19.80 10.28
N LEU A 8 -10.67 20.48 11.41
CA LEU A 8 -11.69 20.66 12.44
C LEU A 8 -12.93 21.37 11.91
N SER A 9 -12.76 22.45 11.15
CA SER A 9 -13.89 23.18 10.56
C SER A 9 -14.72 22.29 9.62
N LYS A 10 -14.07 21.44 8.80
CA LYS A 10 -14.75 20.49 7.91
C LYS A 10 -15.49 19.41 8.71
N VAL A 11 -14.87 18.86 9.76
CA VAL A 11 -15.49 17.84 10.63
C VAL A 11 -16.70 18.43 11.35
N ARG A 12 -16.56 19.61 11.97
CA ARG A 12 -17.66 20.34 12.63
C ARG A 12 -18.80 20.65 11.68
N ALA A 13 -18.50 21.10 10.46
CA ALA A 13 -19.52 21.37 9.44
C ALA A 13 -20.33 20.11 9.06
N ARG A 14 -19.69 18.93 9.07
CA ARG A 14 -20.34 17.62 8.82
C ARG A 14 -21.14 17.11 10.00
N LEU A 15 -20.69 17.39 11.22
CA LEU A 15 -21.40 17.05 12.46
C LEU A 15 -22.55 18.02 12.80
N ASN A 16 -22.76 19.06 11.99
CA ASN A 16 -23.66 20.19 12.26
C ASN A 16 -23.33 20.92 13.59
N ASP A 17 -22.10 20.79 14.09
CA ASP A 17 -21.62 21.40 15.33
C ASP A 17 -21.00 22.77 15.04
N ARG A 18 -21.85 23.74 14.65
CA ARG A 18 -21.44 25.07 14.15
C ARG A 18 -21.53 26.19 15.19
N ASN A 19 -22.04 25.88 16.38
CA ASN A 19 -22.29 26.91 17.39
C ASN A 19 -21.00 27.20 18.18
N MET A 20 -20.28 28.25 17.80
CA MET A 20 -18.98 28.57 18.41
C MET A 20 -19.06 28.87 19.91
N ASP A 21 -20.21 29.35 20.38
CA ASP A 21 -20.43 29.67 21.80
C ASP A 21 -20.81 28.44 22.65
N ASN A 22 -21.24 27.34 22.01
CA ASN A 22 -21.62 26.10 22.69
C ASN A 22 -21.44 24.89 21.76
N CYS A 23 -20.19 24.55 21.51
CA CYS A 23 -19.85 23.36 20.73
C CYS A 23 -20.23 22.10 21.51
N MET A 24 -20.88 21.14 20.85
CA MET A 24 -21.25 19.85 21.45
C MET A 24 -20.00 18.99 21.73
N PHE A 25 -18.98 19.13 20.89
CA PHE A 25 -17.70 18.45 21.04
C PHE A 25 -16.58 19.47 21.18
N SER A 26 -15.68 19.26 22.14
CA SER A 26 -14.45 20.05 22.26
C SER A 26 -13.46 19.67 21.15
N ASP A 27 -12.63 20.63 20.71
CA ASP A 27 -11.60 20.38 19.70
C ASP A 27 -10.62 19.28 20.11
N SER A 28 -10.26 19.18 21.39
CA SER A 28 -9.38 18.12 21.91
C SER A 28 -9.95 16.73 21.65
N VAL A 29 -11.23 16.50 21.97
CA VAL A 29 -11.92 15.22 21.74
C VAL A 29 -11.97 14.86 20.26
N LEU A 30 -12.20 15.84 19.38
CA LEU A 30 -12.20 15.61 17.93
C LEU A 30 -10.79 15.24 17.43
N ILE A 31 -9.76 15.95 17.88
CA ILE A 31 -8.37 15.66 17.53
C ILE A 31 -7.96 14.27 18.04
N ASP A 32 -8.29 13.94 19.29
CA ASP A 32 -7.95 12.64 19.88
C ASP A 32 -8.65 11.49 19.13
N SER A 33 -9.92 11.66 18.78
CA SER A 33 -10.66 10.67 18.01
C SER A 33 -10.08 10.46 16.61
N LEU A 34 -9.66 11.54 15.93
CA LEU A 34 -8.98 11.46 14.64
C LEU A 34 -7.62 10.77 14.76
N ASN A 35 -6.83 11.11 15.78
CA ASN A 35 -5.54 10.49 16.03
C ASN A 35 -5.68 8.99 16.31
N GLN A 36 -6.67 8.59 17.11
CA GLN A 36 -6.98 7.18 17.35
C GLN A 36 -7.40 6.45 16.08
N ALA A 37 -8.26 7.06 15.26
CA ALA A 37 -8.67 6.47 13.99
C ALA A 37 -7.48 6.29 13.03
N ILE A 38 -6.61 7.30 12.92
CA ILE A 38 -5.39 7.22 12.10
C ILE A 38 -4.45 6.14 12.61
N LEU A 39 -4.26 6.04 13.92
CA LEU A 39 -3.42 5.03 14.55
C LEU A 39 -3.94 3.63 14.23
N ASN A 40 -5.25 3.39 14.39
CA ASN A 40 -5.88 2.11 14.08
C ASN A 40 -5.73 1.75 12.60
N LEU A 41 -6.04 2.67 11.69
CA LEU A 41 -5.87 2.45 10.24
C LEU A 41 -4.41 2.16 9.87
N THR A 42 -3.45 2.85 10.50
CA THR A 42 -2.02 2.62 10.27
C THR A 42 -1.59 1.24 10.74
N LEU A 43 -2.08 0.81 11.90
CA LEU A 43 -1.80 -0.51 12.45
C LEU A 43 -2.42 -1.61 11.58
N GLU A 44 -3.68 -1.46 11.20
CA GLU A 44 -4.37 -2.38 10.28
C GLU A 44 -3.62 -2.52 8.95
N PHE A 45 -3.21 -1.40 8.35
CA PHE A 45 -2.42 -1.41 7.12
C PHE A 45 -1.09 -2.16 7.28
N ARG A 46 -0.35 -1.89 8.36
CA ARG A 46 0.94 -2.56 8.64
C ARG A 46 0.77 -4.06 8.90
N LEU A 47 -0.32 -4.45 9.55
CA LEU A 47 -0.63 -5.84 9.84
C LEU A 47 -1.13 -6.60 8.61
N ASN A 48 -1.72 -5.91 7.64
CA ASN A 48 -2.17 -6.49 6.36
C ASN A 48 -1.02 -6.76 5.37
N ARG A 49 0.23 -6.82 5.83
CA ARG A 49 1.35 -7.22 4.98
C ARG A 49 1.23 -8.69 4.58
N GLN A 50 1.52 -8.97 3.32
CA GLN A 50 1.57 -10.33 2.77
C GLN A 50 2.96 -10.58 2.17
N LEU A 51 3.38 -11.83 2.22
CA LEU A 51 4.61 -12.30 1.60
C LEU A 51 4.25 -13.37 0.59
N VAL A 52 4.75 -13.21 -0.64
CA VAL A 52 4.63 -14.23 -1.69
C VAL A 52 6.03 -14.54 -2.24
N ARG A 53 6.23 -15.82 -2.56
CA ARG A 53 7.44 -16.33 -3.21
C ARG A 53 7.02 -17.12 -4.43
N GLN A 54 7.61 -16.82 -5.57
CA GLN A 54 7.37 -17.57 -6.80
C GLN A 54 8.66 -17.66 -7.61
N VAL A 55 8.89 -18.84 -8.19
CA VAL A 55 9.95 -19.04 -9.17
C VAL A 55 9.46 -18.48 -10.51
N LEU A 56 10.17 -17.49 -11.03
CA LEU A 56 9.98 -16.95 -12.37
C LEU A 56 10.80 -17.80 -13.34
N ASP A 57 10.14 -18.27 -14.38
CA ASP A 57 10.74 -18.98 -15.51
C ASP A 57 10.26 -18.37 -16.83
N ALA A 58 10.83 -18.80 -17.96
CA ALA A 58 10.45 -18.29 -19.28
C ALA A 58 8.96 -18.52 -19.63
N GLU A 59 8.31 -19.53 -19.03
CA GLU A 59 6.88 -19.82 -19.25
C GLU A 59 5.97 -18.93 -18.38
N ASN A 60 6.39 -18.65 -17.14
CA ASN A 60 5.71 -17.84 -16.14
C ASN A 60 6.64 -16.71 -15.64
N PRO A 61 6.96 -15.73 -16.49
CA PRO A 61 7.91 -14.67 -16.15
C PRO A 61 7.34 -13.64 -15.17
N PHE A 62 6.05 -13.75 -14.80
CA PHE A 62 5.35 -12.78 -13.98
C PHE A 62 4.69 -13.41 -12.75
N LEU A 63 4.94 -12.80 -11.61
CA LEU A 63 4.18 -12.97 -10.37
C LEU A 63 2.94 -12.07 -10.44
N LYS A 64 1.74 -12.66 -10.33
CA LYS A 64 0.47 -11.91 -10.34
C LYS A 64 0.01 -11.61 -8.92
N ILE A 65 -0.10 -10.33 -8.60
CA ILE A 65 -0.66 -9.83 -7.33
C ILE A 65 -1.83 -8.91 -7.66
N TYR A 66 -3.04 -9.43 -7.49
CA TYR A 66 -4.25 -8.64 -7.67
C TYR A 66 -4.36 -7.57 -6.59
N ASN A 67 -4.84 -6.39 -6.99
CA ASN A 67 -5.10 -5.28 -6.08
C ASN A 67 -3.85 -4.83 -5.29
N LEU A 68 -2.68 -4.84 -5.91
CA LEU A 68 -1.44 -4.38 -5.29
C LEU A 68 -1.55 -2.89 -4.90
N LEU A 69 -1.56 -2.61 -3.59
CA LEU A 69 -1.62 -1.25 -3.05
C LEU A 69 -0.22 -0.67 -2.83
N GLY A 70 0.72 -1.52 -2.43
CA GLY A 70 2.11 -1.11 -2.26
C GLY A 70 3.04 -2.29 -2.06
N ILE A 71 4.33 -2.06 -2.33
CA ILE A 71 5.41 -3.04 -2.11
C ILE A 71 6.31 -2.51 -1.00
N GLU A 72 6.48 -3.28 0.05
CA GLU A 72 7.40 -2.98 1.14
C GLU A 72 8.83 -3.34 0.73
N SER A 73 9.06 -4.61 0.39
CA SER A 73 10.37 -5.11 -0.03
C SER A 73 10.24 -6.15 -1.13
N ALA A 74 11.28 -6.29 -1.95
CA ALA A 74 11.36 -7.34 -2.95
C ALA A 74 12.79 -7.89 -2.97
N LYS A 75 12.93 -9.22 -3.07
CA LYS A 75 14.20 -9.91 -3.19
C LYS A 75 14.16 -10.88 -4.34
N PHE A 76 15.23 -10.92 -5.12
CA PHE A 76 15.42 -11.88 -6.18
C PHE A 76 16.63 -12.76 -5.86
N ASN A 77 16.44 -14.08 -5.81
CA ASN A 77 17.47 -15.05 -5.41
C ASN A 77 18.23 -14.61 -4.15
N THR A 78 17.50 -14.28 -3.08
CA THR A 78 18.00 -13.75 -1.78
C THR A 78 18.60 -12.34 -1.79
N LYS A 79 18.79 -11.70 -2.95
CA LYS A 79 19.31 -10.33 -3.05
C LYS A 79 18.19 -9.31 -3.11
N GLU A 80 18.24 -8.30 -2.25
CA GLU A 80 17.24 -7.23 -2.22
C GLU A 80 17.30 -6.32 -3.46
N LEU A 81 16.13 -6.02 -4.01
CA LEU A 81 15.94 -5.12 -5.15
C LEU A 81 15.65 -3.71 -4.63
N LYS A 82 16.64 -2.82 -4.79
CA LYS A 82 16.54 -1.43 -4.31
C LYS A 82 15.76 -0.53 -5.25
N GLU A 83 15.83 -0.81 -6.55
CA GLU A 83 15.23 0.02 -7.57
C GLU A 83 14.01 -0.66 -8.19
N ARG A 84 13.05 0.17 -8.59
CA ARG A 84 11.75 -0.22 -9.12
C ARG A 84 11.52 0.56 -10.40
N THR A 85 11.04 -0.12 -11.43
CA THR A 85 10.75 0.48 -12.73
C THR A 85 9.44 -0.09 -13.28
N ASN A 86 8.78 0.70 -14.11
CA ASN A 86 7.62 0.28 -14.91
C ASN A 86 8.00 0.04 -16.37
N ILE A 87 9.28 0.19 -16.72
CA ILE A 87 9.81 0.01 -18.07
C ILE A 87 10.74 -1.20 -18.08
N MET A 88 10.51 -2.10 -19.03
CA MET A 88 11.38 -3.25 -19.27
C MET A 88 12.68 -2.78 -19.92
N LYS A 89 13.80 -3.25 -19.37
CA LYS A 89 15.18 -2.94 -19.78
C LYS A 89 15.88 -4.22 -20.17
N ASP A 90 16.54 -4.23 -21.32
CA ASP A 90 17.29 -5.40 -21.80
C ASP A 90 18.65 -5.56 -21.10
N ASN A 91 19.24 -4.44 -20.65
CA ASN A 91 20.54 -4.41 -19.97
C ASN A 91 20.50 -3.45 -18.77
N GLY A 92 21.32 -3.74 -17.75
CA GLY A 92 21.48 -2.86 -16.59
C GLY A 92 21.55 -3.61 -15.27
N ALA A 93 21.36 -2.84 -14.17
CA ALA A 93 21.18 -3.40 -12.84
C ALA A 93 19.85 -4.14 -12.75
N LEU A 94 19.76 -5.11 -11.83
CA LEU A 94 18.54 -5.88 -11.63
C LEU A 94 17.58 -5.07 -10.77
N GLU A 95 16.40 -4.80 -11.34
CA GLU A 95 15.36 -3.96 -10.76
C GLU A 95 14.04 -4.72 -10.72
N LEU A 96 13.15 -4.32 -9.80
CA LEU A 96 11.80 -4.85 -9.78
C LEU A 96 10.97 -4.18 -10.89
N LEU A 97 10.45 -4.99 -11.80
CA LEU A 97 9.55 -4.55 -12.86
C LEU A 97 8.10 -4.62 -12.36
N ILE A 98 7.40 -3.49 -12.40
CA ILE A 98 6.01 -3.36 -11.95
C ILE A 98 5.13 -3.00 -13.15
N LEU A 99 4.26 -3.92 -13.54
CA LEU A 99 3.29 -3.77 -14.64
C LEU A 99 1.87 -3.96 -14.10
N GLY A 100 1.40 -3.00 -13.31
CA GLY A 100 0.08 -3.04 -12.68
C GLY A 100 -0.03 -4.17 -11.67
N ASP A 101 -0.78 -5.22 -12.01
CA ASP A 101 -0.98 -6.43 -11.18
C ASP A 101 0.11 -7.50 -11.41
N LYS A 102 1.04 -7.27 -12.33
CA LYS A 102 2.14 -8.18 -12.64
C LYS A 102 3.47 -7.63 -12.15
N LEU A 103 4.21 -8.47 -11.44
CA LEU A 103 5.55 -8.20 -10.97
C LEU A 103 6.54 -9.15 -11.65
N SER A 104 7.70 -8.63 -12.01
CA SER A 104 8.81 -9.42 -12.53
C SER A 104 10.13 -8.71 -12.19
N VAL A 105 11.22 -9.18 -12.76
CA VAL A 105 12.53 -8.53 -12.69
C VAL A 105 12.97 -8.07 -14.06
N THR A 106 13.73 -6.97 -14.09
CA THR A 106 14.33 -6.48 -15.32
C THR A 106 15.80 -6.13 -15.10
N PRO A 107 16.71 -6.49 -16.04
CA PRO A 107 16.52 -7.43 -17.15
C PRO A 107 16.06 -8.81 -16.66
N PHE A 108 15.23 -9.49 -17.47
CA PHE A 108 14.60 -10.75 -17.06
C PHE A 108 15.66 -11.82 -16.81
N LYS A 109 15.49 -12.53 -15.70
CA LYS A 109 16.30 -13.69 -15.32
C LYS A 109 15.40 -14.69 -14.61
N ASP A 110 15.65 -15.97 -14.87
CA ASP A 110 14.98 -17.04 -14.14
C ASP A 110 15.49 -17.08 -12.69
N GLY A 111 14.58 -17.33 -11.76
CA GLY A 111 14.92 -17.36 -10.34
C GLY A 111 13.73 -17.12 -9.42
N GLU A 112 13.99 -17.16 -8.11
CA GLU A 112 12.96 -16.94 -7.10
C GLU A 112 12.78 -15.44 -6.82
N LEU A 113 11.56 -14.95 -7.01
CA LEU A 113 11.13 -13.62 -6.60
C LEU A 113 10.31 -13.72 -5.31
N GLU A 114 10.83 -13.12 -4.24
CA GLU A 114 10.14 -12.89 -2.96
C GLU A 114 9.66 -11.44 -2.92
N VAL A 115 8.38 -11.21 -2.66
CA VAL A 115 7.81 -9.86 -2.51
C VAL A 115 7.01 -9.78 -1.22
N VAL A 116 7.31 -8.75 -0.42
CA VAL A 116 6.48 -8.33 0.71
C VAL A 116 5.67 -7.12 0.25
N TYR A 117 4.35 -7.26 0.28
CA TYR A 117 3.43 -6.29 -0.28
C TYR A 117 2.20 -6.08 0.60
N PHE A 118 1.49 -4.99 0.32
CA PHE A 118 0.20 -4.66 0.90
C PHE A 118 -0.86 -4.84 -0.20
N PRO A 119 -1.79 -5.79 -0.07
CA PRO A 119 -2.96 -5.83 -0.94
C PRO A 119 -3.94 -4.73 -0.51
N SER A 120 -4.69 -4.18 -1.46
CA SER A 120 -5.89 -3.44 -1.12
C SER A 120 -6.91 -4.43 -0.56
N TYR A 121 -7.62 -4.01 0.48
CA TYR A 121 -8.58 -4.84 1.20
C TYR A 121 -9.62 -5.36 0.20
N CYS A 122 -9.54 -6.65 -0.15
CA CYS A 122 -10.61 -7.33 -0.86
C CYS A 122 -11.47 -7.97 0.22
N PRO A 123 -12.74 -7.56 0.40
CA PRO A 123 -13.62 -8.28 1.32
C PRO A 123 -13.63 -9.74 0.89
N CYS A 124 -13.31 -10.63 1.83
CA CYS A 124 -13.19 -12.07 1.61
C CYS A 124 -14.41 -12.57 0.82
N GLY A 125 -14.23 -12.88 -0.48
CA GLY A 125 -15.35 -13.37 -1.30
C GLY A 125 -15.25 -13.21 -2.82
N PHE A 126 -14.39 -12.34 -3.36
CA PHE A 126 -14.22 -12.24 -4.82
C PHE A 126 -12.98 -12.99 -5.32
N GLN A 127 -13.02 -14.32 -5.22
CA GLN A 127 -12.28 -15.16 -6.16
C GLN A 127 -13.01 -15.06 -7.51
N ARG A 128 -12.54 -14.21 -8.42
CA ARG A 128 -12.97 -14.28 -9.82
C ARG A 128 -12.31 -15.51 -10.44
N SER A 129 -13.13 -16.56 -10.58
CA SER A 129 -12.93 -17.71 -11.47
C SER A 129 -12.69 -17.27 -12.92
#